data_AF-A0A382PDA2-F1
#
_entry.id   AF-A0A382PDA2-F1
#
_cell.length_a   1.000
_cell.length_b   1.000
_cell.length_c   1.000
_cell.angle_alpha   90.00
_cell.angle_beta   90.00
_cell.angle_gamma   90.00
#
_symmetry.space_group_name_H-M   'P 1'
#
loop_
_entity.id
_entity.type
_entity.pdbx_description
1 polymer ?
#
loop_
_entity_poly.entity_id
_entity_poly.type
_entity_poly.pdbx_seq_one_letter_code
_entity_poly.pdbx_strand_id
1 'polypeptide(L)'
;MSDHASDGLCWSPYINRKRFNWWHGEDYQKTYPYLMNRINITFSFILFITFSNGLEARQGNSKSAVPKSDLWLTYSGAKGAGKGRHVILIAAEQEYRSEQSMPMLAKVLSKHHGFDCTVLFSVNEKGEVDPTMPAPFKDKTKRHNIPGLRHLAKADCVIWLSRFMHLPEDQMQHFYDYFDSGKPLIALRTANHGFWGGLQYKKGGKNISLREMLGGTFMGHHGGWHREATRGV
;
A
#
# COMPACT_ATOMS: atom_id res chain seq x y z
N MET A 1 20.34 -42.57 10.32
CA MET A 1 20.04 -43.23 11.61
C MET A 1 20.44 -42.25 12.69
N SER A 2 19.57 -41.69 13.51
CA SER A 2 18.23 -42.08 13.95
C SER A 2 17.41 -40.83 14.32
N ASP A 3 16.12 -40.91 14.08
CA ASP A 3 15.09 -39.96 14.51
C ASP A 3 15.00 -39.81 16.02
N HIS A 4 14.57 -38.62 16.48
CA HIS A 4 13.52 -38.51 17.49
C HIS A 4 12.82 -37.15 17.36
N ALA A 5 11.56 -37.21 16.94
CA ALA A 5 10.59 -36.13 17.10
C ALA A 5 9.97 -36.23 18.50
N SER A 6 9.80 -35.09 19.17
CA SER A 6 8.76 -34.90 20.18
C SER A 6 8.39 -33.42 20.31
N ASP A 7 7.11 -33.21 19.99
CA ASP A 7 6.16 -32.14 20.30
C ASP A 7 6.50 -31.12 21.39
N GLY A 8 6.21 -29.86 21.08
CA GLY A 8 6.16 -28.74 22.01
C GLY A 8 5.28 -27.61 21.48
N LEU A 9 3.96 -27.74 21.68
CA LEU A 9 2.98 -26.66 21.55
C LEU A 9 3.39 -25.45 22.40
N CYS A 10 3.63 -24.29 21.79
CA CYS A 10 3.71 -23.02 22.51
C CYS A 10 2.58 -22.10 22.03
N TRP A 11 1.46 -22.16 22.74
CA TRP A 11 0.45 -21.12 22.76
C TRP A 11 0.96 -19.96 23.62
N SER A 12 1.06 -18.75 23.06
CA SER A 12 1.21 -17.52 23.85
C SER A 12 -0.17 -16.86 24.05
N PRO A 13 -0.65 -16.65 25.29
CA PRO A 13 -2.02 -16.25 25.57
C PRO A 13 -2.13 -14.73 25.76
N TYR A 14 -1.95 -13.91 24.73
CA TYR A 14 -2.34 -12.49 24.79
C TYR A 14 -2.80 -11.98 23.42
N ILE A 15 -3.99 -12.40 23.00
CA ILE A 15 -4.74 -11.75 21.92
C ILE A 15 -6.11 -11.38 22.47
N ASN A 16 -6.26 -10.10 22.80
CA ASN A 16 -7.51 -9.48 23.19
C ASN A 16 -8.43 -9.43 21.95
N ARG A 17 -9.39 -10.35 21.85
CA ARG A 17 -10.40 -10.40 20.79
C ARG A 17 -11.42 -9.26 20.99
N LYS A 18 -11.30 -8.19 20.21
CA LYS A 18 -12.46 -7.38 19.83
C LYS A 18 -12.52 -7.17 18.31
N ARG A 19 -13.34 -8.05 17.71
CA ARG A 19 -14.22 -7.89 16.54
C ARG A 19 -13.76 -6.96 15.41
N PHE A 20 -13.38 -7.57 14.28
CA PHE A 20 -13.65 -7.06 12.94
C PHE A 20 -14.52 -8.10 12.23
N ASN A 21 -15.82 -7.82 12.11
CA ASN A 21 -16.74 -8.57 11.25
C ASN A 21 -17.22 -7.63 10.15
N TRP A 22 -16.84 -7.90 8.91
CA TRP A 22 -17.51 -7.39 7.71
C TRP A 22 -17.35 -8.42 6.61
N TRP A 23 -18.36 -9.28 6.42
CA TRP A 23 -18.92 -9.73 5.14
C TRP A 23 -19.86 -10.92 5.39
N HIS A 24 -21.15 -10.68 5.28
CA HIS A 24 -22.11 -11.59 4.65
C HIS A 24 -23.35 -10.75 4.31
N GLY A 25 -23.63 -10.61 3.02
CA GLY A 25 -24.94 -10.18 2.54
C GLY A 25 -25.84 -11.40 2.42
N GLU A 26 -27.01 -11.34 3.01
CA GLU A 26 -28.34 -11.51 2.38
C GLU A 26 -29.42 -11.40 3.47
N ASP A 27 -30.66 -11.23 3.04
CA ASP A 27 -31.91 -11.19 3.81
C ASP A 27 -32.42 -9.84 4.34
N TYR A 28 -32.98 -9.10 3.37
CA TYR A 28 -34.40 -8.72 3.30
C TYR A 28 -35.24 -8.72 4.60
N GLN A 29 -35.81 -7.53 4.86
CA GLN A 29 -37.16 -7.28 5.38
C GLN A 29 -37.42 -7.53 6.88
N LYS A 30 -37.20 -6.49 7.70
CA LYS A 30 -37.99 -6.27 8.92
C LYS A 30 -38.46 -4.82 9.04
N THR A 31 -39.78 -4.72 9.15
CA THR A 31 -40.62 -3.54 9.32
C THR A 31 -40.42 -2.91 10.69
N TYR A 32 -40.41 -1.57 10.74
CA TYR A 32 -40.60 -0.80 11.97
C TYR A 32 -41.71 0.23 11.74
N PRO A 33 -42.74 0.29 12.62
CA PRO A 33 -43.82 1.27 12.48
C PRO A 33 -43.34 2.63 13.00
N TYR A 34 -43.24 3.62 12.12
CA TYR A 34 -43.14 5.02 12.54
C TYR A 34 -44.46 5.72 12.32
N LEU A 35 -44.99 6.15 13.47
CA LEU A 35 -46.17 6.95 13.71
C LEU A 35 -46.12 8.24 12.86
N MET A 36 -47.04 8.33 11.90
CA MET A 36 -47.33 9.55 11.14
C MET A 36 -47.87 10.62 12.10
N ASN A 37 -47.15 11.75 12.23
CA ASN A 37 -47.74 13.00 12.68
C ASN A 37 -47.77 13.98 11.50
N ARG A 38 -48.99 14.34 11.10
CA ARG A 38 -49.29 15.25 10.00
C ARG A 38 -49.13 16.69 10.48
N ILE A 39 -48.24 17.46 9.86
CA ILE A 39 -48.26 18.92 9.92
C ILE A 39 -48.40 19.43 8.49
N ASN A 40 -49.58 19.98 8.20
CA ASN A 40 -49.90 20.69 6.97
C ASN A 40 -49.21 22.06 7.01
N ILE A 41 -48.27 22.33 6.10
CA ILE A 41 -47.87 23.70 5.77
C ILE A 41 -48.04 23.89 4.27
N THR A 42 -48.90 24.84 3.98
CA THR A 42 -49.41 25.29 2.70
C THR A 42 -48.33 25.84 1.78
N PHE A 43 -48.51 25.55 0.49
CA PHE A 43 -47.81 26.10 -0.66
C PHE A 43 -47.69 27.63 -0.60
N SER A 44 -46.48 28.16 -0.77
CA SER A 44 -46.26 29.53 -1.23
C SER A 44 -45.37 29.51 -2.46
N PHE A 45 -46.00 29.69 -3.61
CA PHE A 45 -45.40 29.89 -4.92
C PHE A 45 -44.97 31.36 -5.03
N ILE A 46 -43.68 31.67 -4.97
CA ILE A 46 -43.13 32.94 -5.50
C ILE A 46 -41.80 32.66 -6.24
N LEU A 47 -41.95 32.45 -7.54
CA LEU A 47 -41.23 33.12 -8.63
C LEU A 47 -39.85 33.74 -8.33
N PHE A 48 -38.78 33.08 -8.80
CA PHE A 48 -37.61 33.77 -9.35
C PHE A 48 -37.18 33.06 -10.64
N ILE A 49 -37.63 33.62 -11.76
CA ILE A 49 -37.24 33.20 -13.10
C ILE A 49 -35.91 33.89 -13.47
N THR A 50 -35.04 33.10 -14.12
CA THR A 50 -33.87 33.46 -14.94
C THR A 50 -32.63 34.05 -14.28
N PHE A 51 -31.68 33.17 -13.99
CA PHE A 51 -30.28 33.37 -14.40
C PHE A 51 -29.76 32.06 -15.01
N SER A 52 -30.18 31.78 -16.24
CA SER A 52 -29.50 30.79 -17.09
C SER A 52 -28.24 31.44 -17.64
N ASN A 53 -27.09 31.11 -17.05
CA ASN A 53 -25.84 30.85 -17.76
C ASN A 53 -24.78 30.31 -16.80
N GLY A 54 -24.29 29.11 -17.11
CA GLY A 54 -22.90 28.74 -16.84
C GLY A 54 -22.50 28.53 -15.39
N LEU A 55 -23.07 27.53 -14.72
CA LEU A 55 -22.28 26.70 -13.80
C LEU A 55 -22.34 25.29 -14.36
N GLU A 56 -21.54 25.09 -15.40
CA GLU A 56 -21.06 23.77 -15.78
C GLU A 56 -20.74 23.02 -14.50
N ALA A 57 -21.32 21.82 -14.42
CA ALA A 57 -20.86 20.78 -13.54
C ALA A 57 -19.34 20.90 -13.42
N ARG A 58 -18.85 21.19 -12.22
CA ARG A 58 -17.48 20.84 -11.85
C ARG A 58 -17.41 19.32 -11.86
N GLN A 59 -17.42 18.75 -13.06
CA GLN A 59 -16.80 17.49 -13.37
C GLN A 59 -15.30 17.77 -13.26
N GLY A 60 -14.85 17.90 -12.02
CA GLY A 60 -13.44 17.88 -11.67
C GLY A 60 -12.94 16.52 -12.09
N ASN A 61 -12.48 16.43 -13.33
CA ASN A 61 -11.68 15.33 -13.81
C ASN A 61 -10.38 15.41 -13.02
N SER A 62 -10.37 14.82 -11.83
CA SER A 62 -9.18 14.54 -11.06
C SER A 62 -8.38 13.50 -11.85
N LYS A 63 -7.73 13.95 -12.92
CA LYS A 63 -6.66 13.20 -13.57
C LYS A 63 -5.45 13.27 -12.65
N SER A 64 -5.48 12.49 -11.58
CA SER A 64 -4.28 12.02 -10.89
C SER A 64 -3.61 10.96 -11.76
N ALA A 65 -3.30 11.30 -13.01
CA ALA A 65 -2.54 10.43 -13.89
C ALA A 65 -1.06 10.71 -13.62
N VAL A 66 -0.38 9.76 -12.98
CA VAL A 66 1.08 9.76 -12.94
C VAL A 66 1.60 9.81 -14.39
N PRO A 67 2.52 10.74 -14.73
CA PRO A 67 3.04 10.83 -16.09
C PRO A 67 3.73 9.53 -16.49
N LYS A 68 3.62 9.18 -17.78
CA LYS A 68 4.30 8.03 -18.39
C LYS A 68 5.82 8.21 -18.27
N SER A 69 6.53 7.13 -17.97
CA SER A 69 7.98 7.08 -17.79
C SER A 69 8.48 5.68 -18.14
N ASP A 70 9.74 5.58 -18.52
CA ASP A 70 10.40 4.29 -18.77
C ASP A 70 10.87 3.63 -17.46
N LEU A 71 10.85 4.37 -16.34
CA LEU A 71 11.34 3.91 -15.02
C LEU A 71 10.24 3.35 -14.10
N TRP A 72 8.97 3.46 -14.48
CA TRP A 72 7.85 2.92 -13.71
C TRP A 72 6.69 2.55 -14.64
N LEU A 73 5.82 1.66 -14.17
CA LEU A 73 4.65 1.24 -14.93
C LEU A 73 3.39 1.96 -14.44
N THR A 74 2.50 2.29 -15.37
CA THR A 74 1.18 2.86 -15.07
C THR A 74 0.09 2.01 -15.68
N TYR A 75 -0.96 1.71 -14.90
CA TYR A 75 -2.12 0.96 -15.32
C TYR A 75 -3.38 1.79 -15.05
N SER A 76 -4.12 2.12 -16.10
CA SER A 76 -5.39 2.82 -15.94
C SER A 76 -6.47 1.88 -15.40
N GLY A 77 -7.25 2.37 -14.45
CA GLY A 77 -8.36 1.65 -13.83
C GLY A 77 -9.57 1.54 -14.76
N ALA A 78 -10.08 0.31 -14.89
CA ALA A 78 -11.36 0.02 -15.53
C ALA A 78 -12.55 0.50 -14.67
N LYS A 79 -13.75 0.00 -14.93
CA LYS A 79 -14.91 0.21 -14.04
C LYS A 79 -14.76 -0.70 -12.81
N GLY A 80 -15.05 -0.18 -11.63
CA GLY A 80 -15.00 -0.93 -10.38
C GLY A 80 -15.03 -0.04 -9.15
N ALA A 81 -15.05 -0.64 -7.96
CA ALA A 81 -15.13 0.06 -6.68
C ALA A 81 -13.95 1.00 -6.40
N GLY A 82 -12.81 0.76 -7.04
CA GLY A 82 -11.59 1.57 -6.96
C GLY A 82 -11.56 2.77 -7.90
N LYS A 83 -12.64 3.06 -8.64
CA LYS A 83 -12.63 4.16 -9.62
C LYS A 83 -12.32 5.50 -8.96
N GLY A 84 -11.39 6.25 -9.56
CA GLY A 84 -10.95 7.55 -9.05
C GLY A 84 -9.99 7.46 -7.86
N ARG A 85 -9.51 6.25 -7.51
CA ARG A 85 -8.50 6.01 -6.50
C ARG A 85 -7.20 5.54 -7.13
N HIS A 86 -6.07 5.98 -6.58
CA HIS A 86 -4.73 5.66 -7.06
C HIS A 86 -3.95 4.84 -6.05
N VAL A 87 -3.58 3.62 -6.42
CA VAL A 87 -2.69 2.74 -5.66
C VAL A 87 -1.25 2.83 -6.19
N ILE A 88 -0.30 3.12 -5.31
CA ILE A 88 1.13 3.04 -5.63
C ILE A 88 1.68 1.72 -5.10
N LEU A 89 2.30 0.92 -5.98
CA LEU A 89 2.93 -0.34 -5.64
C LEU A 89 4.45 -0.16 -5.72
N ILE A 90 5.18 -0.64 -4.72
CA ILE A 90 6.64 -0.51 -4.65
C ILE A 90 7.28 -1.90 -4.71
N ALA A 91 8.05 -2.15 -5.76
CA ALA A 91 8.82 -3.36 -6.00
C ALA A 91 10.32 -3.09 -5.77
N ALA A 92 10.80 -3.35 -4.56
CA ALA A 92 12.15 -3.02 -4.13
C ALA A 92 12.77 -4.15 -3.28
N GLU A 93 12.50 -5.40 -3.67
CA GLU A 93 12.82 -6.58 -2.89
C GLU A 93 13.37 -7.72 -3.76
N GLN A 94 14.36 -8.46 -3.24
CA GLN A 94 15.15 -9.49 -3.94
C GLN A 94 14.64 -10.94 -3.75
N GLU A 95 14.07 -11.27 -2.60
CA GLU A 95 13.75 -12.63 -2.15
C GLU A 95 12.49 -13.22 -2.82
N TYR A 96 11.46 -12.40 -3.03
CA TYR A 96 10.13 -12.82 -3.47
C TYR A 96 9.77 -12.33 -4.87
N ARG A 97 10.77 -11.96 -5.69
CA ARG A 97 10.60 -11.52 -7.08
C ARG A 97 9.56 -10.39 -7.21
N SER A 98 9.70 -9.36 -6.40
CA SER A 98 8.74 -8.25 -6.31
C SER A 98 8.54 -7.53 -7.65
N GLU A 99 9.56 -7.52 -8.50
CA GLU A 99 9.54 -6.96 -9.84
C GLU A 99 8.60 -7.70 -10.81
N GLN A 100 8.25 -8.94 -10.50
CA GLN A 100 7.25 -9.73 -11.25
C GLN A 100 5.86 -9.63 -10.62
N SER A 101 5.79 -9.79 -9.29
CA SER A 101 4.51 -9.88 -8.58
C SER A 101 3.77 -8.54 -8.51
N MET A 102 4.45 -7.42 -8.29
CA MET A 102 3.79 -6.10 -8.20
C MET A 102 3.13 -5.66 -9.52
N PRO A 103 3.75 -5.80 -10.70
CA PRO A 103 3.07 -5.55 -11.98
C PRO A 103 1.83 -6.42 -12.21
N MET A 104 1.90 -7.70 -11.84
CA MET A 104 0.76 -8.61 -11.94
C MET A 104 -0.38 -8.18 -11.02
N LEU A 105 -0.07 -7.84 -9.76
CA LEU A 105 -1.05 -7.34 -8.80
C LEU A 105 -1.69 -6.03 -9.28
N ALA A 106 -0.89 -5.08 -9.77
CA ALA A 106 -1.37 -3.81 -10.31
C ALA A 106 -2.35 -4.04 -11.47
N LYS A 107 -2.05 -4.97 -12.37
CA LYS A 107 -2.94 -5.35 -13.48
C LYS A 107 -4.26 -5.95 -12.99
N VAL A 108 -4.23 -6.77 -11.93
CA VAL A 108 -5.46 -7.32 -11.34
C VAL A 108 -6.30 -6.22 -10.69
N LEU A 109 -5.68 -5.37 -9.86
CA LEU A 109 -6.35 -4.24 -9.20
C LEU A 109 -6.96 -3.26 -10.22
N SER A 110 -6.24 -2.94 -11.28
CA SER A 110 -6.73 -1.99 -12.27
C SER A 110 -7.85 -2.56 -13.14
N LYS A 111 -7.73 -3.82 -13.57
CA LYS A 111 -8.71 -4.46 -14.47
C LYS A 111 -9.99 -4.88 -13.76
N HIS A 112 -9.87 -5.50 -12.59
CA HIS A 112 -11.01 -6.11 -11.91
C HIS A 112 -11.64 -5.19 -10.87
N HIS A 113 -10.87 -4.25 -10.31
CA HIS A 113 -11.35 -3.39 -9.24
C HIS A 113 -11.36 -1.90 -9.62
N GLY A 114 -10.81 -1.51 -10.77
CA GLY A 114 -10.94 -0.16 -11.30
C GLY A 114 -10.00 0.90 -10.69
N PHE A 115 -9.00 0.47 -9.93
CA PHE A 115 -7.96 1.37 -9.40
C PHE A 115 -7.01 1.84 -10.50
N ASP A 116 -6.64 3.11 -10.48
CA ASP A 116 -5.42 3.52 -11.18
C ASP A 116 -4.22 2.99 -10.38
N CYS A 117 -3.24 2.39 -11.04
CA CYS A 117 -2.07 1.82 -10.39
C CYS A 117 -0.78 2.34 -11.00
N THR A 118 0.20 2.61 -10.15
CA THR A 118 1.59 2.86 -10.58
C THR A 118 2.52 1.92 -9.83
N VAL A 119 3.41 1.25 -10.56
CA VAL A 119 4.41 0.35 -9.99
C VAL A 119 5.77 1.02 -10.09
N LEU A 120 6.37 1.32 -8.94
CA LEU A 120 7.71 1.85 -8.81
C LEU A 120 8.70 0.71 -8.54
N PHE A 121 9.88 0.79 -9.14
CA PHE A 121 10.90 -0.23 -9.03
C PHE A 121 12.16 0.33 -8.36
N SER A 122 12.86 -0.53 -7.62
CA SER A 122 14.27 -0.32 -7.37
C SER A 122 15.04 -0.51 -8.67
N VAL A 123 15.96 0.42 -8.96
CA VAL A 123 16.78 0.40 -10.18
C VAL A 123 18.28 0.49 -9.86
N ASN A 124 19.10 -0.03 -10.76
CA ASN A 124 20.55 0.14 -10.72
C ASN A 124 20.96 1.54 -11.24
N GLU A 125 22.27 1.79 -11.30
CA GLU A 125 22.84 3.08 -11.76
C GLU A 125 22.52 3.41 -13.22
N LYS A 126 22.18 2.40 -14.04
CA LYS A 126 21.75 2.56 -15.43
C LYS A 126 20.24 2.81 -15.57
N GLY A 127 19.50 2.79 -14.46
CA GLY A 127 18.03 2.91 -14.46
C GLY A 127 17.30 1.62 -14.80
N GLU A 128 17.99 0.47 -14.82
CA GLU A 128 17.39 -0.84 -15.10
C GLU A 128 16.84 -1.45 -13.81
N VAL A 129 15.72 -2.18 -13.91
CA VAL A 129 15.17 -2.93 -12.78
C VAL A 129 16.10 -4.09 -12.45
N ASP A 130 16.75 -4.02 -11.29
CA ASP A 130 17.70 -5.02 -10.84
C ASP A 130 17.34 -5.48 -9.42
N PRO A 131 16.66 -6.63 -9.28
CA PRO A 131 16.32 -7.17 -7.98
C PRO A 131 17.55 -7.75 -7.26
N THR A 132 18.73 -7.80 -7.88
CA THR A 132 19.93 -8.43 -7.32
C THR A 132 20.91 -7.46 -6.66
N MET A 133 20.54 -6.17 -6.63
CA MET A 133 21.35 -5.14 -5.99
C MET A 133 21.67 -5.52 -4.55
N PRO A 134 22.96 -5.60 -4.17
CA PRO A 134 23.35 -6.11 -2.87
C PRO A 134 22.94 -5.16 -1.76
N ALA A 135 22.40 -5.75 -0.69
CA ALA A 135 22.20 -5.05 0.57
C ALA A 135 23.52 -4.39 1.04
N PRO A 136 23.45 -3.21 1.68
CA PRO A 136 24.59 -2.36 2.05
C PRO A 136 25.37 -2.89 3.28
N PHE A 137 25.42 -4.21 3.48
CA PHE A 137 26.06 -4.84 4.63
C PHE A 137 27.58 -4.86 4.51
N LYS A 138 28.10 -5.10 3.30
CA LYS A 138 29.54 -5.11 3.02
C LYS A 138 30.05 -3.71 2.68
N ASP A 139 29.32 -3.01 1.82
CA ASP A 139 29.59 -1.63 1.44
C ASP A 139 28.45 -0.73 1.92
N LYS A 140 28.72 0.04 2.97
CA LYS A 140 27.75 0.95 3.61
C LYS A 140 27.57 2.25 2.84
N THR A 141 28.44 2.54 1.86
CA THR A 141 28.35 3.72 1.00
C THR A 141 27.36 3.53 -0.14
N LYS A 142 27.08 2.27 -0.50
CA LYS A 142 26.10 1.95 -1.52
C LYS A 142 24.72 2.52 -1.18
N ARG A 143 24.12 3.17 -2.17
CA ARG A 143 22.75 3.68 -2.11
C ARG A 143 21.89 2.96 -3.13
N HIS A 144 20.65 2.74 -2.76
CA HIS A 144 19.61 2.25 -3.64
C HIS A 144 18.78 3.43 -4.15
N ASN A 145 18.04 3.22 -5.24
CA ASN A 145 17.26 4.26 -5.86
C ASN A 145 15.89 3.71 -6.28
N ILE A 146 14.82 4.41 -5.93
CA ILE A 146 13.45 4.12 -6.38
C ILE A 146 12.90 5.39 -7.05
N PRO A 147 13.02 5.52 -8.38
CA PRO A 147 12.44 6.63 -9.12
C PRO A 147 10.93 6.72 -8.93
N GLY A 148 10.40 7.94 -8.88
CA GLY A 148 8.95 8.16 -8.81
C GLY A 148 8.35 8.21 -7.41
N LEU A 149 9.14 8.11 -6.33
CA LEU A 149 8.62 8.16 -4.96
C LEU A 149 7.81 9.44 -4.63
N ARG A 150 8.02 10.55 -5.33
CA ARG A 150 7.16 11.75 -5.24
C ARG A 150 5.65 11.47 -5.46
N HIS A 151 5.30 10.35 -6.10
CA HIS A 151 3.92 9.95 -6.34
C HIS A 151 3.20 9.46 -5.07
N LEU A 152 3.92 9.10 -4.01
CA LEU A 152 3.34 8.72 -2.72
C LEU A 152 2.45 9.85 -2.16
N ALA A 153 2.83 11.12 -2.35
CA ALA A 153 2.06 12.27 -1.87
C ALA A 153 0.59 12.27 -2.35
N LYS A 154 0.34 11.79 -3.57
CA LYS A 154 -0.99 11.74 -4.20
C LYS A 154 -1.68 10.38 -4.10
N ALA A 155 -0.99 9.36 -3.61
CA ALA A 155 -1.55 8.02 -3.49
C ALA A 155 -2.74 8.00 -2.51
N ASP A 156 -3.75 7.19 -2.79
CA ASP A 156 -4.83 6.84 -1.86
C ASP A 156 -4.47 5.60 -1.02
N CYS A 157 -3.60 4.74 -1.56
CA CYS A 157 -3.08 3.56 -0.89
C CYS A 157 -1.67 3.25 -1.41
N VAL A 158 -0.81 2.73 -0.54
CA VAL A 158 0.50 2.20 -0.91
C VAL A 158 0.53 0.71 -0.60
N ILE A 159 0.97 -0.09 -1.57
CA ILE A 159 1.32 -1.50 -1.40
C ILE A 159 2.84 -1.61 -1.53
N TRP A 160 3.50 -2.09 -0.49
CA TRP A 160 4.94 -1.93 -0.34
C TRP A 160 5.65 -3.24 -0.06
N LEU A 161 6.64 -3.55 -0.90
CA LEU A 161 7.52 -4.71 -0.76
C LEU A 161 8.97 -4.23 -0.95
N SER A 162 9.75 -4.26 0.13
CA SER A 162 11.18 -3.90 0.09
C SER A 162 11.99 -4.62 1.15
N ARG A 163 13.31 -4.64 0.99
CA ARG A 163 14.23 -5.27 1.95
C ARG A 163 15.60 -4.59 1.95
N PHE A 164 16.05 -4.20 3.15
CA PHE A 164 17.40 -3.68 3.40
C PHE A 164 17.87 -2.54 2.46
N MET A 165 16.93 -1.73 1.98
CA MET A 165 17.19 -0.62 1.08
C MET A 165 17.87 0.52 1.82
N HIS A 166 18.98 1.04 1.28
CA HIS A 166 19.61 2.26 1.79
C HIS A 166 19.35 3.40 0.81
N LEU A 167 18.22 4.09 1.01
CA LEU A 167 17.83 5.20 0.14
C LEU A 167 18.48 6.51 0.59
N PRO A 168 18.73 7.44 -0.35
CA PRO A 168 18.98 8.85 -0.03
C PRO A 168 17.89 9.47 0.86
N GLU A 169 18.25 10.50 1.64
CA GLU A 169 17.34 11.10 2.63
C GLU A 169 16.07 11.70 2.01
N ASP A 170 16.18 12.32 0.83
CA ASP A 170 15.05 12.87 0.08
C ASP A 170 14.05 11.78 -0.34
N GLN A 171 14.54 10.59 -0.69
CA GLN A 171 13.69 9.44 -1.00
C GLN A 171 13.05 8.83 0.25
N MET A 172 13.78 8.79 1.37
CA MET A 172 13.23 8.36 2.66
C MET A 172 12.09 9.29 3.10
N GLN A 173 12.24 10.60 2.89
CA GLN A 173 11.24 11.59 3.29
C GLN A 173 9.87 11.32 2.66
N HIS A 174 9.82 10.88 1.41
CA HIS A 174 8.54 10.53 0.76
C HIS A 174 7.77 9.41 1.46
N PHE A 175 8.47 8.43 2.06
CA PHE A 175 7.81 7.41 2.87
C PHE A 175 7.26 8.01 4.18
N TYR A 176 8.00 8.94 4.79
CA TYR A 176 7.63 9.53 6.07
C TYR A 176 6.45 10.48 5.94
N ASP A 177 6.45 11.31 4.91
CA ASP A 177 5.30 12.13 4.55
C ASP A 177 4.05 11.25 4.32
N TYR A 178 4.22 10.07 3.70
CA TYR A 178 3.12 9.13 3.53
C TYR A 178 2.66 8.52 4.85
N PHE A 179 3.58 8.12 5.74
CA PHE A 179 3.24 7.58 7.07
C PHE A 179 2.50 8.62 7.92
N ASP A 180 2.93 9.88 7.88
CA ASP A 180 2.31 10.99 8.60
C ASP A 180 0.93 11.35 8.03
N SER A 181 0.69 11.10 6.74
CA SER A 181 -0.61 11.32 6.11
C SER A 181 -1.74 10.43 6.67
N GLY A 182 -1.38 9.31 7.34
CA GLY A 182 -2.35 8.35 7.89
C GLY A 182 -3.17 7.60 6.84
N LYS A 183 -2.80 7.70 5.56
CA LYS A 183 -3.48 6.99 4.47
C LYS A 183 -3.23 5.48 4.55
N PRO A 184 -4.13 4.65 3.99
CA PRO A 184 -3.97 3.20 3.96
C PRO A 184 -2.61 2.73 3.43
N LEU A 185 -2.00 1.78 4.13
CA LEU A 185 -0.72 1.17 3.76
C LEU A 185 -0.83 -0.35 3.92
N ILE A 186 -0.39 -1.08 2.91
CA ILE A 186 -0.24 -2.54 2.94
C ILE A 186 1.25 -2.84 2.77
N ALA A 187 1.91 -3.19 3.88
CA ALA A 187 3.31 -3.62 3.86
C ALA A 187 3.37 -5.14 3.80
N LEU A 188 3.98 -5.68 2.75
CA LEU A 188 4.13 -7.11 2.55
C LEU A 188 5.49 -7.58 3.06
N ARG A 189 5.59 -8.84 3.49
CA ARG A 189 6.89 -9.43 3.85
C ARG A 189 7.86 -9.20 2.69
N THR A 190 9.01 -8.58 2.88
CA THR A 190 9.83 -8.32 4.10
C THR A 190 9.87 -6.87 4.60
N ALA A 191 8.90 -6.03 4.26
CA ALA A 191 8.92 -4.57 4.46
C ALA A 191 9.17 -4.07 5.91
N ASN A 192 8.93 -4.88 6.95
CA ASN A 192 9.25 -4.48 8.33
C ASN A 192 10.76 -4.28 8.60
N HIS A 193 11.62 -4.74 7.71
CA HIS A 193 13.05 -4.41 7.65
C HIS A 193 13.43 -3.90 6.25
N GLY A 194 12.50 -3.14 5.65
CA GLY A 194 12.61 -2.62 4.29
C GLY A 194 13.76 -1.65 4.08
N PHE A 195 14.17 -0.92 5.13
CA PHE A 195 15.27 0.05 5.07
C PHE A 195 16.45 -0.34 5.95
N TRP A 196 17.64 -0.03 5.48
CA TRP A 196 18.90 -0.15 6.21
C TRP A 196 19.61 1.20 6.21
N GLY A 197 19.83 1.78 7.39
CA GLY A 197 20.43 3.11 7.52
C GLY A 197 19.49 4.25 7.08
N GLY A 198 20.09 5.37 6.68
CA GLY A 198 19.37 6.57 6.24
C GLY A 198 18.69 7.37 7.35
N LEU A 199 17.91 8.37 6.91
CA LEU A 199 17.02 9.16 7.77
C LEU A 199 16.17 8.21 8.61
N GLN A 200 15.93 8.55 9.88
CA GLN A 200 15.09 7.76 10.77
C GLN A 200 13.71 8.41 10.90
N TYR A 201 12.65 7.62 10.84
CA TYR A 201 11.30 8.12 11.02
C TYR A 201 11.10 8.58 12.46
N LYS A 202 10.62 9.82 12.63
CA LYS A 202 10.39 10.42 13.95
C LYS A 202 8.95 10.86 14.08
N LYS A 203 8.30 10.49 15.18
CA LYS A 203 6.96 10.99 15.55
C LYS A 203 6.99 11.50 16.98
N GLY A 204 6.60 12.76 17.18
CA GLY A 204 6.63 13.41 18.50
C GLY A 204 8.04 13.44 19.14
N GLY A 205 9.09 13.62 18.32
CA GLY A 205 10.48 13.66 18.79
C GLY A 205 11.12 12.30 19.09
N LYS A 206 10.38 11.19 18.95
CA LYS A 206 10.90 9.83 19.16
C LYS A 206 11.09 9.11 17.83
N ASN A 207 12.18 8.34 17.72
CA ASN A 207 12.39 7.45 16.59
C ASN A 207 11.38 6.30 16.66
N ILE A 208 10.64 6.08 15.57
CA ILE A 208 9.69 4.97 15.43
C ILE A 208 10.27 4.00 14.42
N SER A 209 10.48 2.75 14.84
CA SER A 209 10.99 1.72 13.94
C SER A 209 9.89 1.20 13.01
N LEU A 210 10.25 0.72 11.82
CA LEU A 210 9.30 0.04 10.93
C LEU A 210 8.67 -1.20 11.60
N ARG A 211 9.42 -1.89 12.46
CA ARG A 211 8.92 -3.02 13.25
C ARG A 211 7.80 -2.62 14.20
N GLU A 212 7.94 -1.48 14.87
CA GLU A 212 6.90 -0.93 15.74
C GLU A 212 5.69 -0.47 14.92
N MET A 213 5.94 0.22 13.80
CA MET A 213 4.88 0.77 12.95
C MET A 213 4.06 -0.31 12.23
N LEU A 214 4.70 -1.32 11.64
CA LEU A 214 4.06 -2.35 10.82
C LEU A 214 3.65 -3.60 11.63
N GLY A 215 4.15 -3.72 12.86
CA GLY A 215 4.07 -4.96 13.63
C GLY A 215 5.03 -6.05 13.13
N GLY A 216 5.37 -6.98 14.02
CA GLY A 216 6.18 -8.16 13.70
C GLY A 216 7.70 -7.95 13.77
N THR A 217 8.40 -8.96 14.30
CA THR A 217 9.86 -8.93 14.51
C THR A 217 10.57 -9.77 13.47
N PHE A 218 11.50 -9.20 12.69
CA PHE A 218 12.52 -10.03 12.04
C PHE A 218 13.51 -10.51 13.11
N MET A 219 13.49 -11.81 13.42
CA MET A 219 14.38 -12.43 14.43
C MET A 219 15.59 -13.14 13.83
N GLY A 220 15.64 -13.26 12.50
CA GLY A 220 16.66 -14.01 11.77
C GLY A 220 16.09 -14.69 10.53
N HIS A 221 16.99 -15.27 9.74
CA HIS A 221 16.64 -16.11 8.61
C HIS A 221 16.81 -17.58 9.02
N HIS A 222 15.82 -18.43 8.75
CA HIS A 222 16.01 -19.88 8.85
C HIS A 222 16.66 -20.38 7.56
N GLY A 223 17.74 -21.13 7.69
CA GLY A 223 18.51 -21.65 6.56
C GLY A 223 19.44 -20.63 5.89
N GLY A 224 20.37 -21.14 5.08
CA GLY A 224 21.30 -20.36 4.29
C GLY A 224 20.62 -19.53 3.21
N TRP A 225 20.64 -18.20 3.37
CA TRP A 225 20.15 -17.24 2.39
C TRP A 225 20.74 -17.51 0.99
N HIS A 226 19.89 -17.66 -0.03
CA HIS A 226 20.27 -17.98 -1.42
C HIS A 226 21.10 -19.27 -1.60
N ARG A 227 21.15 -20.14 -0.59
CA ARG A 227 21.89 -21.41 -0.62
C ARG A 227 20.99 -22.62 -0.43
N GLU A 228 19.84 -22.43 0.20
CA GLU A 228 18.89 -23.46 0.52
C GLU A 228 17.53 -23.14 -0.10
N ALA A 229 16.86 -24.16 -0.64
CA ALA A 229 15.51 -24.08 -1.16
C ALA A 229 14.74 -25.32 -0.75
N THR A 230 13.43 -25.20 -0.54
CA THR A 230 12.55 -26.35 -0.36
C THR A 230 12.43 -27.07 -1.71
N ARG A 231 12.69 -28.39 -1.77
CA ARG A 231 12.33 -29.17 -2.96
C ARG A 231 10.82 -29.08 -3.13
N GLY A 232 10.37 -28.59 -4.29
CA GLY A 232 9.01 -28.82 -4.73
C GLY A 232 8.81 -30.32 -4.88
N VAL A 233 7.79 -30.86 -4.22
CA VAL A 233 7.33 -32.23 -4.41
C VAL A 233 6.28 -32.22 -5.51
#